data_AF-A0A260YTJ9-F1
#
_entry.id   AF-A0A260YTJ9-F1
#
_cell.length_a   1.000
_cell.length_b   1.000
_cell.length_c   1.000
_cell.angle_alpha   90.00
_cell.angle_beta   90.00
_cell.angle_gamma   90.00
#
_symmetry.space_group_name_H-M   'P 1'
#
loop_
_entity.id
_entity.type
_entity.pdbx_description
1 polymer ?
#
loop_
_entity_poly.entity_id
_entity_poly.type
_entity_poly.pdbx_seq_one_letter_code
_entity_poly.pdbx_strand_id
1 'polypeptide(L)'
;MATSYGRLHLYRFMEKVGAENICYTADPLESEMGPFPGQCTSELSGKTKRFVTAGAKSYAYKEILANGDIKIKVKSKGISLNSEAAKKVTMEQMEEMVEEVLTGISRSTIKVPQQQVQRDRNHDVYFKELLKKFRFTFDKRRVLQDGSKLPFGYCDELCDIFVSQ
;
A
#
# COMPACT_ATOMS: atom_id res chain seq x y z
N MET A 1 -20.04 -18.37 6.60
CA MET A 1 -19.60 -17.99 7.96
C MET A 1 -18.10 -17.69 8.08
N ALA A 2 -17.20 -18.30 7.28
CA ALA A 2 -15.76 -18.06 7.44
C ALA A 2 -15.30 -16.61 7.17
N THR A 3 -15.85 -15.94 6.15
CA THR A 3 -15.44 -14.58 5.77
C THR A 3 -15.96 -13.50 6.71
N SER A 4 -17.10 -13.71 7.38
CA SER A 4 -17.63 -12.78 8.39
C SER A 4 -16.82 -12.86 9.67
N TYR A 5 -16.48 -14.07 10.13
CA TYR A 5 -15.68 -14.27 11.33
C TYR A 5 -14.27 -13.67 11.18
N GLY A 6 -13.60 -13.89 10.04
CA GLY A 6 -12.28 -13.29 9.78
C GLY A 6 -12.28 -11.76 9.78
N ARG A 7 -13.36 -11.11 9.31
CA ARG A 7 -13.49 -9.64 9.36
C ARG A 7 -13.67 -9.12 10.78
N LEU A 8 -14.52 -9.76 11.58
CA LEU A 8 -14.72 -9.38 13.00
C LEU A 8 -13.40 -9.51 13.78
N HIS A 9 -12.66 -10.59 13.54
CA HIS A 9 -11.38 -10.82 14.18
C HIS A 9 -10.34 -9.75 13.80
N LEU A 10 -10.29 -9.37 12.50
CA LEU A 10 -9.43 -8.29 12.03
C LEU A 10 -9.79 -6.94 12.66
N TYR A 11 -11.08 -6.60 12.75
CA TYR A 11 -11.51 -5.34 13.36
C TYR A 11 -11.11 -5.26 14.84
N ARG A 12 -11.23 -6.36 15.60
CA ARG A 12 -10.74 -6.43 16.98
C ARG A 12 -9.25 -6.14 17.08
N PHE A 13 -8.44 -6.61 16.13
CA PHE A 13 -7.01 -6.28 16.11
C PHE A 13 -6.75 -4.81 15.76
N MET A 14 -7.47 -4.26 14.80
CA MET A 14 -7.35 -2.85 14.43
C MET A 14 -7.71 -1.91 15.58
N GLU A 15 -8.73 -2.25 16.39
CA GLU A 15 -9.09 -1.51 17.59
C GLU A 15 -7.99 -1.57 18.66
N LYS A 16 -7.36 -2.73 18.86
CA LYS A 16 -6.23 -2.87 19.80
C LYS A 16 -4.99 -2.07 19.38
N VAL A 17 -4.71 -2.04 18.08
CA VAL A 17 -3.55 -1.31 17.53
C VAL A 17 -3.77 0.21 17.57
N GLY A 18 -5.00 0.66 17.31
CA GLY A 18 -5.28 2.09 17.12
C GLY A 18 -4.90 2.56 15.72
N ALA A 19 -5.44 3.70 15.28
CA ALA A 19 -5.25 4.19 13.91
C ALA A 19 -3.82 4.69 13.67
N GLU A 20 -3.17 5.18 14.71
CA GLU A 20 -1.84 5.76 14.76
C GLU A 20 -0.72 4.71 14.68
N ASN A 21 -0.97 3.47 15.14
CA ASN A 21 0.05 2.42 15.17
C ASN A 21 -0.09 1.37 14.05
N ILE A 22 -1.02 1.56 13.10
CA ILE A 22 -1.23 0.60 11.98
C ILE A 22 0.04 0.37 11.16
N CYS A 23 0.98 1.32 11.18
CA CYS A 23 2.25 1.24 10.47
C CYS A 23 3.50 1.32 11.37
N TYR A 24 3.34 1.48 12.69
CA TYR A 24 4.44 1.74 13.61
C TYR A 24 4.59 0.64 14.67
N THR A 25 5.85 0.30 14.90
CA THR A 25 6.42 -0.96 15.43
C THR A 25 6.25 -1.24 16.93
N ALA A 26 5.27 -0.64 17.61
CA ALA A 26 4.98 -1.02 18.99
C ALA A 26 3.93 -2.12 18.95
N ASP A 27 4.34 -3.40 18.96
CA ASP A 27 3.46 -4.56 18.76
C ASP A 27 2.46 -4.69 19.92
N PRO A 28 1.24 -4.15 19.83
CA PRO A 28 0.21 -4.31 20.86
C PRO A 28 -0.47 -5.69 20.71
N LEU A 29 0.05 -6.51 19.80
CA LEU A 29 -0.46 -7.79 19.35
C LEU A 29 0.48 -8.94 19.71
N GLU A 30 1.55 -8.71 20.48
CA GLU A 30 2.48 -9.78 20.89
C GLU A 30 1.74 -10.98 21.51
N SER A 31 0.68 -10.74 22.30
CA SER A 31 -0.11 -11.79 22.93
C SER A 31 -0.92 -12.67 21.94
N GLU A 32 -1.14 -12.20 20.72
CA GLU A 32 -1.94 -12.85 19.67
C GLU A 32 -1.06 -13.47 18.57
N MET A 33 0.27 -13.40 18.73
CA MET A 33 1.23 -13.96 17.80
C MET A 33 1.49 -15.45 18.08
N GLY A 34 1.74 -16.22 17.02
CA GLY A 34 2.18 -17.61 17.16
C GLY A 34 2.07 -18.43 15.88
N PRO A 35 2.47 -19.71 15.93
CA PRO A 35 2.58 -20.57 14.75
C PRO A 35 1.28 -21.26 14.34
N PHE A 36 0.21 -21.15 15.14
CA PHE A 36 -1.03 -21.89 14.92
C PHE A 36 -2.01 -21.15 13.98
N PRO A 37 -2.87 -21.89 13.25
CA PRO A 37 -3.90 -21.28 12.41
C PRO A 37 -4.81 -20.34 13.22
N GLY A 38 -4.90 -19.08 12.79
CA GLY A 38 -5.68 -18.04 13.46
C GLY A 38 -4.84 -17.06 14.28
N GLN A 39 -3.55 -17.34 14.51
CA GLN A 39 -2.62 -16.41 15.16
C GLN A 39 -1.95 -15.47 14.16
N CYS A 40 -1.48 -14.32 14.64
CA CYS A 40 -0.73 -13.36 13.83
C CYS A 40 0.72 -13.82 13.63
N THR A 41 1.25 -13.64 12.43
CA THR A 41 2.66 -13.90 12.11
C THR A 41 3.33 -12.62 11.62
N SER A 42 4.60 -12.42 11.98
CA SER A 42 5.38 -11.29 11.49
C SER A 42 6.08 -11.66 10.19
N GLU A 43 5.85 -10.86 9.14
CA GLU A 43 6.61 -10.98 7.88
C GLU A 43 7.98 -10.28 7.93
N LEU A 44 8.23 -9.50 8.98
CA LEU A 44 9.44 -8.72 9.16
C LEU A 44 10.50 -9.56 9.87
N SER A 45 11.72 -9.55 9.34
CA SER A 45 12.85 -10.24 9.98
C SER A 45 13.66 -9.31 10.90
N GLY A 46 13.32 -8.03 10.94
CA GLY A 46 14.00 -6.99 11.71
C GLY A 46 13.12 -5.77 11.91
N LYS A 47 13.72 -4.60 12.13
CA LYS A 47 12.98 -3.35 12.38
C LYS A 47 12.71 -2.59 11.07
N THR A 48 11.48 -2.17 10.86
CA THR A 48 11.12 -1.30 9.72
C THR A 48 11.62 0.11 9.97
N LYS A 49 12.48 0.63 9.07
CA LYS A 49 12.99 2.00 9.13
C LYS A 49 12.10 2.99 8.37
N ARG A 50 11.58 2.56 7.22
CA ARG A 50 10.74 3.38 6.34
C ARG A 50 9.68 2.53 5.68
N PHE A 51 8.52 3.12 5.48
CA PHE A 51 7.39 2.54 4.80
C PHE A 51 6.77 3.60 3.88
N VAL A 52 6.46 3.21 2.65
CA VAL A 52 5.78 4.06 1.68
C VAL A 52 4.66 3.28 1.01
N THR A 53 3.54 3.94 0.75
CA THR A 53 2.39 3.34 0.07
C THR A 53 1.87 4.27 -1.03
N ALA A 54 1.76 3.74 -2.24
CA ALA A 54 1.14 4.40 -3.37
C ALA A 54 -0.34 3.99 -3.55
N GLY A 55 -0.78 2.95 -2.84
CA GLY A 55 -2.15 2.47 -2.86
C GLY A 55 -2.36 1.31 -1.90
N ALA A 56 -3.62 0.91 -1.69
CA ALA A 56 -4.01 -0.11 -0.72
C ALA A 56 -3.33 -1.49 -0.90
N LYS A 57 -2.78 -1.78 -2.09
CA LYS A 57 -2.09 -3.03 -2.41
C LYS A 57 -0.74 -2.82 -3.12
N SER A 58 -0.19 -1.61 -3.01
CA SER A 58 1.09 -1.20 -3.61
C SER A 58 1.88 -0.40 -2.60
N TYR A 59 2.85 -1.05 -1.97
CA TYR A 59 3.66 -0.50 -0.88
C TYR A 59 5.09 -1.03 -0.93
N ALA A 60 6.00 -0.28 -0.34
CA ALA A 60 7.39 -0.67 -0.17
C ALA A 60 7.85 -0.36 1.25
N TYR A 61 8.76 -1.18 1.77
CA TYR A 61 9.33 -0.97 3.08
C TYR A 61 10.81 -1.36 3.12
N LYS A 62 11.52 -0.69 4.02
CA LYS A 62 12.94 -0.87 4.29
C LYS A 62 13.08 -1.45 5.70
N GLU A 63 13.60 -2.67 5.79
CA GLU A 63 13.88 -3.35 7.05
C GLU A 63 15.39 -3.36 7.32
N ILE A 64 15.79 -3.12 8.58
CA ILE A 64 17.15 -3.33 9.06
C ILE A 64 17.18 -4.67 9.79
N LEU A 65 18.01 -5.60 9.30
CA LEU A 65 18.25 -6.90 9.91
C LEU A 65 19.11 -6.76 11.16
N ALA A 66 19.09 -7.77 12.03
CA ALA A 66 19.93 -7.80 13.23
C ALA A 66 21.43 -7.65 12.93
N ASN A 67 21.85 -8.07 11.73
CA ASN A 67 23.23 -7.99 11.26
C ASN A 67 23.64 -6.58 10.76
N GLY A 68 22.71 -5.61 10.77
CA GLY A 68 22.92 -4.26 10.22
C GLY A 68 22.61 -4.15 8.72
N ASP A 69 22.39 -5.27 8.05
CA ASP A 69 22.03 -5.32 6.63
C ASP A 69 20.67 -4.67 6.36
N ILE A 70 20.60 -3.94 5.26
CA ILE A 70 19.40 -3.25 4.81
C ILE A 70 18.73 -4.07 3.71
N LYS A 71 17.46 -4.43 3.93
CA LYS A 71 16.64 -5.11 2.92
C LYS A 71 15.46 -4.24 2.53
N ILE A 72 15.26 -4.07 1.23
CA ILE A 72 14.13 -3.34 0.66
C ILE A 72 13.20 -4.37 0.02
N LYS A 73 11.92 -4.31 0.39
CA LYS A 73 10.87 -5.15 -0.20
C LYS A 73 9.81 -4.24 -0.81
N VAL A 74 9.52 -4.48 -2.09
CA VAL A 74 8.46 -3.81 -2.84
C VAL A 74 7.35 -4.83 -3.11
N LYS A 75 6.12 -4.50 -2.76
CA LYS A 75 4.92 -5.31 -3.01
C LYS A 75 3.95 -4.49 -3.84
N SER A 76 3.60 -4.95 -5.03
CA SER A 76 2.65 -4.26 -5.91
C SER A 76 1.69 -5.26 -6.53
N LYS A 77 0.38 -5.07 -6.31
CA LYS A 77 -0.65 -5.87 -6.95
C LYS A 77 -1.00 -5.30 -8.32
N GLY A 78 -1.09 -6.17 -9.32
CA GLY A 78 -1.49 -5.81 -10.69
C GLY A 78 -0.32 -5.61 -11.64
N ILE A 79 0.92 -5.55 -11.12
CA ILE A 79 2.16 -5.52 -11.89
C ILE A 79 3.06 -6.65 -11.39
N SER A 80 3.51 -7.51 -12.30
CA SER A 80 4.52 -8.52 -12.00
C SER A 80 5.89 -7.83 -11.89
N LEU A 81 6.52 -7.96 -10.73
CA LEU A 81 7.87 -7.42 -10.46
C LEU A 81 8.94 -8.34 -11.08
N ASN A 82 9.05 -8.30 -12.41
CA ASN A 82 10.22 -8.88 -13.09
C ASN A 82 11.45 -7.97 -12.92
N SER A 83 12.63 -8.43 -13.34
CA SER A 83 13.88 -7.68 -13.17
C SER A 83 13.85 -6.28 -13.80
N GLU A 84 13.11 -6.08 -14.89
CA GLU A 84 12.97 -4.77 -15.52
C GLU A 84 11.98 -3.86 -14.77
N ALA A 85 10.84 -4.40 -14.33
CA ALA A 85 9.83 -3.71 -13.56
C ALA A 85 10.35 -3.32 -12.18
N ALA A 86 11.15 -4.17 -11.53
CA ALA A 86 11.78 -3.87 -10.25
C ALA A 86 12.77 -2.69 -10.34
N LYS A 87 13.42 -2.49 -11.49
CA LYS A 87 14.26 -1.30 -11.74
C LYS A 87 13.44 -0.02 -11.92
N LYS A 88 12.20 -0.13 -12.42
CA LYS A 88 11.30 1.00 -12.65
C LYS A 88 10.47 1.36 -11.42
N VAL A 89 10.04 0.37 -10.66
CA VAL A 89 9.20 0.53 -9.46
C VAL A 89 10.07 0.35 -8.22
N THR A 90 10.84 1.39 -7.92
CA THR A 90 11.68 1.44 -6.71
C THR A 90 10.94 2.13 -5.56
N MET A 91 11.48 1.98 -4.35
CA MET A 91 10.95 2.67 -3.17
C MET A 91 11.03 4.20 -3.34
N GLU A 92 12.13 4.70 -3.87
CA GLU A 92 12.37 6.13 -4.15
C GLU A 92 11.32 6.71 -5.10
N GLN A 93 11.02 6.00 -6.19
CA GLN A 93 9.97 6.40 -7.13
C GLN A 93 8.58 6.42 -6.49
N MET A 94 8.31 5.53 -5.51
CA MET A 94 7.06 5.60 -4.75
C MET A 94 7.03 6.80 -3.79
N GLU A 95 8.16 7.16 -3.18
CA GLU A 95 8.27 8.34 -2.31
C GLU A 95 8.01 9.63 -3.12
N GLU A 96 8.65 9.76 -4.29
CA GLU A 96 8.44 10.89 -5.22
C GLU A 96 6.96 11.03 -5.63
N MET A 97 6.30 9.91 -5.99
CA MET A 97 4.86 9.92 -6.30
C MET A 97 3.98 10.39 -5.15
N VAL A 98 4.36 10.10 -3.91
CA VAL A 98 3.64 10.55 -2.72
C VAL A 98 3.85 12.04 -2.53
N GLU A 99 5.09 12.52 -2.66
CA GLU A 99 5.43 13.94 -2.55
C GLU A 99 4.72 14.80 -3.61
N GLU A 100 4.62 14.34 -4.85
CA GLU A 100 3.84 15.01 -5.91
C GLU A 100 2.38 15.23 -5.51
N VAL A 101 1.78 14.22 -4.88
CA VAL A 101 0.37 14.29 -4.43
C VAL A 101 0.22 15.27 -3.26
N LEU A 102 1.17 15.29 -2.33
CA LEU A 102 1.14 16.19 -1.17
C LEU A 102 1.35 17.65 -1.58
N THR A 103 2.25 17.89 -2.53
CA THR A 103 2.55 19.23 -3.07
C THR A 103 1.50 19.73 -4.06
N GLY A 104 0.57 18.88 -4.50
CA GLY A 104 -0.47 19.22 -5.47
C GLY A 104 0.03 19.31 -6.91
N ILE A 105 1.20 18.74 -7.21
CA ILE A 105 1.76 18.65 -8.55
C ILE A 105 1.00 17.57 -9.36
N SER A 106 1.10 17.63 -10.69
CA SER A 106 0.53 16.62 -11.57
C SER A 106 1.05 15.22 -11.24
N ARG A 107 0.14 14.29 -10.95
CA ARG A 107 0.46 12.90 -10.60
C ARG A 107 1.22 12.20 -11.73
N SER A 108 2.48 11.86 -11.50
CA SER A 108 3.30 11.09 -12.42
C SER A 108 2.74 9.68 -12.64
N THR A 109 3.19 9.04 -13.71
CA THR A 109 2.75 7.69 -14.08
C THR A 109 3.89 6.93 -14.74
N ILE A 110 4.30 5.83 -14.13
CA ILE A 110 5.37 4.98 -14.64
C ILE A 110 4.76 3.93 -15.57
N LYS A 111 5.31 3.79 -16.78
CA LYS A 111 4.95 2.72 -17.71
C LYS A 111 5.85 1.51 -17.47
N VAL A 112 5.25 0.42 -17.01
CA VAL A 112 5.94 -0.84 -16.69
C VAL A 112 5.59 -1.88 -17.75
N PRO A 113 6.59 -2.42 -18.48
CA PRO A 113 6.36 -3.50 -19.44
C PRO A 113 6.01 -4.79 -18.72
N GLN A 114 5.06 -5.51 -19.30
CA GLN A 114 4.48 -6.73 -18.78
C GLN A 114 4.22 -7.68 -19.93
N GLN A 115 4.57 -8.95 -19.75
CA GLN A 115 4.16 -10.00 -20.67
C GLN A 115 2.82 -10.57 -20.22
N GLN A 116 1.86 -10.59 -21.14
CA GLN A 116 0.55 -11.17 -20.91
C GLN A 116 0.37 -12.36 -21.86
N VAL A 117 -0.03 -13.50 -21.30
CA VAL A 117 -0.48 -14.65 -22.07
C VAL A 117 -1.91 -14.36 -22.55
N GLN A 118 -2.13 -14.40 -23.87
CA GLN A 118 -3.44 -14.26 -24.48
C GLN A 118 -3.76 -15.51 -25.31
N ARG A 119 -5.05 -15.79 -25.45
CA ARG A 119 -5.58 -16.83 -26.34
C ARG A 119 -6.33 -16.17 -27.47
N ASP A 120 -6.15 -16.66 -28.69
CA ASP A 120 -6.97 -16.24 -29.81
C ASP A 120 -8.32 -17.00 -29.85
N ARG A 121 -9.07 -16.79 -30.94
CA ARG A 121 -10.34 -17.49 -31.18
C ARG A 121 -10.16 -18.95 -31.60
N ASN A 122 -8.99 -19.31 -32.12
CA ASN A 122 -8.62 -20.66 -32.52
C ASN A 122 -8.04 -21.48 -31.35
N HIS A 123 -7.99 -20.88 -30.15
CA HIS A 123 -7.38 -21.42 -28.94
C HIS A 123 -5.85 -21.51 -28.96
N ASP A 124 -5.20 -20.80 -29.87
CA ASP A 124 -3.75 -20.64 -29.89
C ASP A 124 -3.30 -19.65 -28.81
N VAL A 125 -2.29 -20.05 -28.04
CA VAL A 125 -1.77 -19.28 -26.91
C VAL A 125 -0.50 -18.56 -27.34
N TYR A 126 -0.48 -17.24 -27.16
CA TYR A 126 0.68 -16.41 -27.50
C TYR A 126 0.98 -15.38 -26.41
N PHE A 127 2.23 -14.90 -26.40
CA PHE A 127 2.67 -13.84 -25.50
C PHE A 127 2.51 -12.48 -26.17
N LYS A 128 1.92 -11.54 -25.44
CA LYS A 128 1.79 -10.15 -25.87
C LYS A 128 2.46 -9.23 -24.85
N GLU A 129 3.31 -8.34 -25.34
CA GLU A 129 3.88 -7.29 -24.51
C GLU A 129 2.86 -6.15 -24.31
N LEU A 130 2.66 -5.75 -23.06
CA LEU A 130 1.72 -4.71 -22.66
C LEU A 130 2.39 -3.76 -21.67
N LEU A 131 2.15 -2.47 -21.85
CA LEU A 131 2.62 -1.44 -20.93
C LEU A 131 1.54 -1.14 -19.89
N LYS A 132 1.75 -1.59 -18.65
CA LYS A 132 0.88 -1.23 -17.52
C LYS A 132 1.30 0.10 -16.93
N LYS A 133 0.32 0.90 -16.50
CA LYS A 133 0.56 2.19 -15.85
C LYS A 133 0.57 1.99 -14.34
N PHE A 134 1.67 2.32 -13.69
CA PHE A 134 1.78 2.43 -12.24
C PHE A 134 1.60 3.89 -11.84
N ARG A 135 0.65 4.15 -10.93
CA ARG A 135 0.28 5.49 -10.45
C ARG A 135 -0.16 5.38 -9.00
N PHE A 136 -0.05 6.47 -8.26
CA PHE A 136 -0.72 6.64 -6.97
C PHE A 136 -2.25 6.52 -7.09
N THR A 137 -2.88 5.62 -6.32
CA THR A 137 -4.30 5.23 -6.49
C THR A 137 -5.19 5.51 -5.28
N PHE A 138 -4.81 6.44 -4.38
CA PHE A 138 -5.71 6.84 -3.29
C PHE A 138 -6.80 7.82 -3.78
N ASP A 139 -7.57 7.38 -4.77
CA ASP A 139 -8.54 8.22 -5.49
C ASP A 139 -9.87 8.32 -4.75
N LYS A 140 -10.10 7.41 -3.78
CA LYS A 140 -11.36 7.26 -3.04
C LYS A 140 -11.39 8.04 -1.72
N ARG A 141 -10.34 8.79 -1.41
CA ARG A 141 -10.23 9.63 -0.22
C ARG A 141 -9.60 10.97 -0.62
N ARG A 142 -9.95 12.03 0.10
CA ARG A 142 -9.25 13.31 0.00
C ARG A 142 -7.95 13.20 0.78
N VAL A 143 -6.82 13.32 0.07
CA VAL A 143 -5.49 13.42 0.70
C VAL A 143 -5.25 14.89 1.00
N LEU A 144 -4.96 15.21 2.26
CA LEU A 144 -4.62 16.54 2.72
C LEU A 144 -3.10 16.76 2.59
N GLN A 145 -2.66 18.02 2.63
CA GLN A 145 -1.24 18.38 2.45
C GLN A 145 -0.34 17.86 3.59
N ASP A 146 -0.92 17.63 4.77
CA ASP A 146 -0.28 16.99 5.92
C ASP A 146 -0.17 15.45 5.77
N GLY A 147 -0.69 14.88 4.67
CA GLY A 147 -0.71 13.44 4.40
C GLY A 147 -1.85 12.68 5.08
N SER A 148 -2.69 13.36 5.85
CA SER A 148 -3.91 12.77 6.40
C SER A 148 -4.94 12.52 5.28
N LYS A 149 -5.87 11.58 5.52
CA LYS A 149 -6.83 11.13 4.50
C LYS A 149 -8.24 11.20 5.05
N LEU A 150 -9.09 11.99 4.42
CA LEU A 150 -10.50 12.12 4.77
C LEU A 150 -11.39 11.36 3.77
N PRO A 151 -12.49 10.75 4.23
CA PRO A 151 -13.51 10.24 3.31
C PRO A 151 -14.18 11.41 2.58
N PHE A 152 -14.63 11.15 1.34
CA PHE A 152 -15.47 12.13 0.66
C PHE A 152 -16.80 12.27 1.40
N GLY A 153 -17.26 13.51 1.58
CA GLY A 153 -18.44 13.84 2.40
C GLY A 153 -18.16 14.02 3.89
N TYR A 154 -16.89 13.93 4.33
CA TYR A 154 -16.52 14.37 5.68
C TYR A 154 -16.80 15.87 5.82
N CYS A 155 -17.73 16.20 6.69
CA CYS A 155 -18.00 17.57 7.13
C CYS A 155 -17.45 17.68 8.55
N ASP A 156 -16.44 18.53 8.75
CA ASP A 156 -16.14 19.01 10.10
C ASP A 156 -17.32 19.88 10.54
N GLU A 157 -17.88 19.61 11.72
CA GLU A 157 -19.02 20.37 12.31
C GLU A 157 -18.68 21.84 12.66
N LEU A 158 -17.71 22.45 11.99
CA LEU A 158 -17.23 23.82 12.16
C LEU A 158 -17.20 24.66 10.88
N CYS A 159 -17.59 24.11 9.71
CA CYS A 159 -17.45 24.82 8.42
C CYS A 159 -18.72 25.47 7.84
N ASP A 160 -19.85 25.50 8.54
CA ASP A 160 -21.10 26.12 8.03
C ASP A 160 -21.56 27.39 8.79
N ILE A 161 -20.62 28.22 9.31
CA ILE A 161 -20.98 29.54 9.89
C ILE A 161 -20.39 30.75 9.13
N PHE A 162 -19.49 30.57 8.16
CA PHE A 162 -18.97 31.70 7.36
C PHE A 162 -19.12 31.50 5.85
N VAL A 163 -20.36 31.37 5.41
CA VAL A 163 -20.76 31.89 4.08
C VAL A 163 -21.84 32.95 4.31
N SER A 164 -21.43 34.09 4.83
CA SER A 164 -22.21 35.34 4.81
C SER A 164 -21.26 36.54 4.76
N GLN A 165 -20.87 36.94 3.54
CA GLN A 165 -20.99 38.30 3.00
C GLN A 165 -20.46 38.34 1.57
#